data_AF-A0A7S2KBW4-F1
#
_entry.id   AF-A0A7S2KBW4-F1
#
_cell.length_a   1.000
_cell.length_b   1.000
_cell.length_c   1.000
_cell.angle_alpha   90.00
_cell.angle_beta   90.00
_cell.angle_gamma   90.00
#
_symmetry.space_group_name_H-M   'P 1'
#
loop_
_entity.id
_entity.type
_entity.pdbx_description
1 polymer ?
#
loop_
_entity_poly.entity_id
_entity_poly.type
_entity_poly.pdbx_seq_one_letter_code
_entity_poly.pdbx_strand_id
1 'polypeptide(L)'
;AVTMPEPLLEVSGKPGISAFAHNASGVRPYMAQLLGQIKQQLLHLKQQWYLMPIYLKATAGARDLYQDQRDAIFAELRDELAESGFRFDSQYWARTISGEEEAVYAWLTVNAIKGTFHFDDAQSTWGALDMGGASTQMAFIPKDISIIQNYYPLHVSYVHVHLYSHSYLEFGYRDAFLRLAR
;
A
#
# COMPACT_ATOMS: atom_id res chain seq x y z
N ALA A 1 -6.46 22.17 -0.91
CA ALA A 1 -6.88 20.75 -0.95
C ALA A 1 -5.66 19.88 -1.28
N VAL A 2 -5.60 18.64 -0.77
CA VAL A 2 -4.62 17.66 -1.28
C VAL A 2 -5.18 17.11 -2.59
N THR A 3 -4.48 17.35 -3.70
CA THR A 3 -4.84 16.81 -5.01
C THR A 3 -3.99 15.59 -5.27
N MET A 4 -4.62 14.44 -5.50
CA MET A 4 -3.93 13.26 -6.00
C MET A 4 -3.65 13.44 -7.50
N PRO A 5 -2.45 13.06 -7.99
CA PRO A 5 -2.19 13.07 -9.42
C PRO A 5 -3.09 12.04 -10.12
N GLU A 6 -3.50 12.34 -11.35
CA GLU A 6 -4.20 11.37 -12.20
C GLU A 6 -3.28 10.17 -12.51
N PRO A 7 -3.79 8.94 -12.45
CA PRO A 7 -2.99 7.75 -12.76
C PRO A 7 -2.57 7.78 -14.24
N LEU A 8 -1.27 7.68 -14.50
CA LEU A 8 -0.74 7.65 -15.87
C LEU A 8 -0.93 6.29 -16.55
N LEU A 9 -0.79 5.21 -15.77
CA LEU A 9 -0.87 3.82 -16.26
C LEU A 9 -1.11 2.86 -15.10
N GLU A 10 -1.59 1.67 -15.44
CA GLU A 10 -1.72 0.54 -14.52
C GLU A 10 -1.10 -0.72 -15.15
N VAL A 11 -0.31 -1.44 -14.36
CA VAL A 11 0.26 -2.73 -14.73
C VAL A 11 -0.03 -3.70 -13.59
N SER A 12 -0.59 -4.86 -13.91
CA SER A 12 -0.88 -5.91 -12.93
C SER A 12 -0.19 -7.23 -13.31
N GLY A 13 0.18 -8.00 -12.29
CA GLY A 13 0.82 -9.30 -12.43
C GLY A 13 0.30 -10.29 -11.40
N LYS A 14 0.37 -11.58 -11.75
CA LYS A 14 0.17 -12.72 -10.84
C LYS A 14 1.36 -13.67 -10.99
N PRO A 15 1.79 -14.37 -9.92
CA PRO A 15 1.22 -14.37 -8.57
C PRO A 15 1.65 -13.16 -7.72
N GLY A 16 1.06 -13.01 -6.52
CA GLY A 16 1.55 -12.03 -5.54
C GLY A 16 2.92 -12.42 -4.96
N ILE A 17 3.63 -11.45 -4.36
CA ILE A 17 5.01 -11.68 -3.88
C ILE A 17 5.12 -12.78 -2.81
N SER A 18 4.03 -13.08 -2.09
CA SER A 18 4.02 -14.15 -1.10
C SER A 18 4.15 -15.55 -1.69
N ALA A 19 3.88 -15.73 -2.99
CA ALA A 19 4.10 -17.00 -3.68
C ALA A 19 5.59 -17.37 -3.79
N PHE A 20 6.50 -16.41 -3.56
CA PHE A 20 7.95 -16.60 -3.61
C PHE A 20 8.55 -16.97 -2.24
N ALA A 21 7.72 -17.31 -1.24
CA ALA A 21 8.14 -17.65 0.13
C ALA A 21 9.28 -18.70 0.21
N HIS A 22 9.32 -19.63 -0.75
CA HIS A 22 10.32 -20.70 -0.83
C HIS A 22 11.31 -20.53 -1.99
N ASN A 23 11.25 -19.40 -2.70
CA ASN A 23 12.13 -19.07 -3.83
C ASN A 23 12.27 -17.54 -3.97
N ALA A 24 12.95 -16.91 -3.01
CA ALA A 24 13.11 -15.46 -2.97
C ALA A 24 13.77 -14.92 -4.25
N SER A 25 14.81 -15.57 -4.77
CA SER A 25 15.49 -15.17 -6.01
C SER A 25 14.57 -15.13 -7.24
N GLY A 26 13.46 -15.87 -7.22
CA GLY A 26 12.44 -15.84 -8.28
C GLY A 26 11.65 -14.53 -8.33
N VAL A 27 11.62 -13.74 -7.24
CA VAL A 27 10.85 -12.49 -7.20
C VAL A 27 11.50 -11.39 -8.04
N ARG A 28 12.84 -11.43 -8.19
CA ARG A 28 13.61 -10.44 -8.93
C ARG A 28 13.27 -10.40 -10.42
N PRO A 29 13.37 -11.50 -11.20
CA PRO A 29 12.96 -11.48 -12.61
C PRO A 29 11.47 -11.16 -12.79
N TYR A 30 10.62 -11.55 -11.83
CA TYR A 30 9.20 -11.18 -11.84
C TYR A 30 9.00 -9.66 -11.71
N MET A 31 9.70 -9.01 -10.77
CA MET A 31 9.66 -7.56 -10.61
C MET A 31 10.28 -6.83 -11.81
N ALA A 32 11.40 -7.33 -12.34
CA ALA A 32 12.05 -6.79 -13.54
C ALA A 32 11.08 -6.75 -14.74
N GLN A 33 10.25 -7.78 -14.91
CA GLN A 33 9.22 -7.82 -15.96
C GLN A 33 8.18 -6.70 -15.79
N LEU A 34 7.66 -6.51 -14.57
CA LEU A 34 6.67 -5.46 -14.28
C LEU A 34 7.27 -4.06 -14.49
N LEU A 35 8.48 -3.83 -13.98
CA LEU A 35 9.22 -2.59 -14.19
C LEU A 35 9.49 -2.36 -15.68
N GLY A 36 9.80 -3.41 -16.44
CA GLY A 36 9.98 -3.35 -17.89
C GLY A 36 8.74 -2.82 -18.59
N GLN A 37 7.55 -3.31 -18.25
CA GLN A 37 6.29 -2.85 -18.83
C GLN A 37 6.00 -1.37 -18.51
N ILE A 38 6.26 -0.95 -17.27
CA ILE A 38 6.14 0.45 -16.84
C ILE A 38 7.13 1.33 -17.63
N LYS A 39 8.40 0.92 -17.70
CA LYS A 39 9.46 1.64 -18.41
C LYS A 39 9.19 1.81 -19.90
N GLN A 40 8.59 0.83 -20.56
CA GLN A 40 8.22 0.95 -21.98
C GLN A 40 7.22 2.07 -22.21
N GLN A 41 6.22 2.21 -21.33
CA GLN A 41 5.22 3.27 -21.44
C GLN A 41 5.79 4.64 -21.05
N LEU A 42 6.73 4.67 -20.09
CA LEU A 42 7.40 5.88 -19.62
C LEU A 42 8.69 6.22 -20.38
N LEU A 43 8.93 5.62 -21.56
CA LEU A 43 10.18 5.80 -22.30
C LEU A 43 10.42 7.26 -22.69
N HIS A 44 9.35 8.02 -22.97
CA HIS A 44 9.41 9.45 -23.25
C HIS A 44 9.91 10.30 -22.07
N LEU A 45 9.85 9.77 -20.83
CA LEU A 45 10.36 10.39 -19.61
C LEU A 45 11.67 9.77 -19.12
N LYS A 46 12.37 8.97 -19.95
CA LYS A 46 13.56 8.22 -19.53
C LYS A 46 14.62 9.08 -18.84
N GLN A 47 14.84 10.31 -19.30
CA GLN A 47 15.80 11.23 -18.69
C GLN A 47 15.37 11.72 -17.31
N GLN A 48 14.12 11.53 -16.90
CA GLN A 48 13.57 11.99 -15.62
C GLN A 48 13.32 10.85 -14.63
N TRP A 49 13.57 9.58 -15.00
CA TRP A 49 13.31 8.44 -14.11
C TRP A 49 13.99 8.61 -12.74
N TYR A 50 15.21 9.15 -12.70
CA TYR A 50 15.94 9.40 -11.46
C TYR A 50 15.30 10.43 -10.51
N LEU A 51 14.29 11.18 -10.98
CA LEU A 51 13.47 12.10 -10.17
C LEU A 51 12.17 11.45 -9.70
N MET A 52 11.75 10.36 -10.35
CA MET A 52 10.48 9.69 -10.09
C MET A 52 10.64 8.69 -8.94
N PRO A 53 10.02 8.93 -7.77
CA PRO A 53 10.12 8.02 -6.65
C PRO A 53 9.31 6.75 -6.91
N ILE A 54 9.91 5.59 -6.66
CA ILE A 54 9.22 4.30 -6.69
C ILE A 54 9.05 3.73 -5.28
N TYR A 55 7.84 3.29 -4.95
CA TYR A 55 7.51 2.71 -3.66
C TYR A 55 6.94 1.31 -3.85
N LEU A 56 7.29 0.38 -2.96
CA LEU A 56 6.72 -0.96 -2.92
C LEU A 56 6.13 -1.21 -1.54
N LYS A 57 4.80 -1.31 -1.48
CA LYS A 57 4.05 -1.54 -0.24
C LYS A 57 3.35 -2.89 -0.34
N ALA A 58 3.87 -3.89 0.36
CA ALA A 58 3.25 -5.20 0.39
C ALA A 58 2.19 -5.27 1.49
N THR A 59 1.06 -5.93 1.20
CA THR A 59 -0.12 -5.98 2.08
C THR A 59 -0.21 -7.33 2.79
N ALA A 60 -1.43 -7.77 3.15
CA ALA A 60 -1.71 -8.93 3.99
C ALA A 60 -0.94 -10.20 3.59
N GLY A 61 -0.86 -10.55 2.30
CA GLY A 61 -0.16 -11.77 1.87
C GLY A 61 1.33 -11.81 2.27
N ALA A 62 1.99 -10.65 2.38
CA ALA A 62 3.36 -10.58 2.88
C ALA A 62 3.42 -10.54 4.42
N ARG A 63 2.36 -10.07 5.09
CA ARG A 63 2.24 -10.12 6.57
C ARG A 63 2.14 -11.55 7.07
N ASP A 64 1.60 -12.47 6.27
CA ASP A 64 1.43 -13.88 6.59
C ASP A 64 2.72 -14.71 6.46
N LEU A 65 3.77 -14.16 5.84
CA LEU A 65 5.06 -14.84 5.67
C LEU A 65 5.86 -14.88 6.97
N TYR A 66 6.65 -15.93 7.16
CA TYR A 66 7.69 -15.94 8.19
C TYR A 66 8.72 -14.82 7.93
N GLN A 67 9.33 -14.34 9.01
CA GLN A 67 10.21 -13.17 8.95
C GLN A 67 11.40 -13.39 8.02
N ASP A 68 12.05 -14.55 8.08
CA ASP A 68 13.17 -14.94 7.23
C ASP A 68 12.81 -14.97 5.74
N GLN A 69 11.64 -15.53 5.40
CA GLN A 69 11.13 -15.56 4.03
C GLN A 69 10.86 -14.15 3.50
N ARG A 70 10.23 -13.32 4.35
CA ARG A 70 9.91 -11.93 4.03
C ARG A 70 11.19 -11.13 3.80
N ASP A 71 12.16 -11.23 4.70
CA ASP A 71 13.42 -10.50 4.61
C ASP A 71 14.21 -10.90 3.37
N ALA A 72 14.25 -12.19 3.03
CA ALA A 72 14.87 -12.69 1.79
C ALA A 72 14.20 -12.12 0.53
N ILE A 73 12.86 -12.10 0.47
CA ILE A 73 12.11 -11.52 -0.66
C ILE A 73 12.37 -10.01 -0.77
N PHE A 74 12.34 -9.29 0.35
CA PHE A 74 12.55 -7.83 0.32
C PHE A 74 13.99 -7.44 0.02
N ALA A 75 14.97 -8.29 0.32
CA ALA A 75 16.35 -8.07 -0.14
C ALA A 75 16.42 -8.03 -1.68
N GLU A 76 15.91 -9.08 -2.34
CA GLU A 76 15.88 -9.17 -3.81
C GLU A 76 15.07 -8.02 -4.45
N LEU A 77 13.93 -7.66 -3.85
CA LEU A 77 13.11 -6.54 -4.34
C LEU A 77 13.81 -5.19 -4.19
N ARG A 78 14.51 -4.95 -3.08
CA ARG A 78 15.24 -3.69 -2.87
C ARG A 78 16.37 -3.53 -3.88
N ASP A 79 17.09 -4.61 -4.17
CA ASP A 79 18.16 -4.60 -5.17
C ASP A 79 17.61 -4.29 -6.56
N GLU A 80 16.52 -4.96 -6.97
CA GLU A 80 15.87 -4.72 -8.26
C GLU A 80 15.35 -3.27 -8.39
N LEU A 81 14.75 -2.74 -7.33
CA LEU A 81 14.24 -1.36 -7.32
C LEU A 81 15.39 -0.33 -7.34
N ALA A 82 16.50 -0.59 -6.65
CA ALA A 82 17.67 0.28 -6.67
C ALA A 82 18.34 0.32 -8.04
N GLU A 83 18.39 -0.81 -8.74
CA GLU A 83 18.94 -0.91 -10.10
C GLU A 83 17.97 -0.44 -11.20
N SER A 84 16.72 -0.15 -10.84
CA SER A 84 15.68 0.22 -11.81
C SER A 84 15.93 1.55 -12.54
N GLY A 85 16.76 2.44 -11.99
CA GLY A 85 16.99 3.79 -12.49
C GLY A 85 15.90 4.81 -12.08
N PHE A 86 14.85 4.36 -11.38
CA PHE A 86 13.96 5.25 -10.65
C PHE A 86 14.61 5.73 -9.35
N ARG A 87 14.11 6.83 -8.78
CA ARG A 87 14.54 7.24 -7.44
C ARG A 87 14.03 6.23 -6.43
N PHE A 88 14.93 5.64 -5.64
CA PHE A 88 14.55 4.66 -4.63
C PHE A 88 15.38 4.80 -3.36
N ASP A 89 14.72 4.70 -2.20
CA ASP A 89 15.34 4.61 -0.88
C ASP A 89 15.10 3.20 -0.32
N SER A 90 16.18 2.41 -0.26
CA SER A 90 16.12 1.00 0.14
C SER A 90 15.70 0.78 1.59
N GLN A 91 15.83 1.79 2.46
CA GLN A 91 15.57 1.63 3.89
C GLN A 91 14.07 1.60 4.20
N TYR A 92 13.26 2.39 3.50
CA TYR A 92 11.83 2.58 3.87
C TYR A 92 10.83 2.41 2.73
N TRP A 93 11.27 2.47 1.47
CA TRP A 93 10.32 2.57 0.35
C TRP A 93 9.81 1.22 -0.12
N ALA A 94 10.58 0.15 0.08
CA ALA A 94 10.13 -1.23 -0.05
C ALA A 94 9.94 -1.88 1.33
N ARG A 95 8.68 -2.04 1.75
CA ARG A 95 8.32 -2.70 3.01
C ARG A 95 6.91 -3.26 2.99
N THR A 96 6.63 -4.17 3.91
CA THR A 96 5.26 -4.53 4.27
C THR A 96 4.63 -3.38 5.04
N ILE A 97 3.39 -3.04 4.70
CA ILE A 97 2.58 -2.08 5.45
C ILE A 97 1.67 -2.81 6.44
N SER A 98 1.37 -2.17 7.56
CA SER A 98 0.31 -2.66 8.45
C SER A 98 -1.04 -2.52 7.76
N GLY A 99 -2.05 -3.24 8.24
CA GLY A 99 -3.39 -3.07 7.67
C GLY A 99 -4.01 -1.73 8.05
N GLU A 100 -3.61 -1.13 9.17
CA GLU A 100 -4.01 0.22 9.56
C GLU A 100 -3.42 1.27 8.61
N GLU A 101 -2.15 1.11 8.21
CA GLU A 101 -1.55 1.96 7.17
C GLU A 101 -2.30 1.83 5.83
N GLU A 102 -2.63 0.60 5.44
CA GLU A 102 -3.44 0.30 4.25
C GLU A 102 -4.82 1.00 4.32
N ALA A 103 -5.49 0.94 5.46
CA ALA A 103 -6.75 1.64 5.70
C ALA A 103 -6.62 3.17 5.62
N VAL A 104 -5.55 3.74 6.19
CA VAL A 104 -5.28 5.19 6.14
C VAL A 104 -4.99 5.63 4.70
N TYR A 105 -4.23 4.85 3.91
CA TYR A 105 -4.00 5.15 2.50
C TYR A 105 -5.31 5.08 1.67
N ALA A 106 -6.18 4.11 1.95
CA ALA A 106 -7.50 4.05 1.34
C ALA A 106 -8.34 5.29 1.68
N TRP A 107 -8.35 5.70 2.96
CA TRP A 107 -9.05 6.90 3.42
C TRP A 107 -8.54 8.18 2.77
N LEU A 108 -7.21 8.35 2.68
CA LEU A 108 -6.59 9.47 1.97
C LEU A 108 -7.00 9.51 0.51
N THR A 109 -7.01 8.35 -0.15
CA THR A 109 -7.37 8.21 -1.57
C THR A 109 -8.82 8.59 -1.81
N VAL A 110 -9.76 8.04 -1.03
CA VAL A 110 -11.19 8.36 -1.15
C VAL A 110 -11.44 9.85 -0.95
N ASN A 111 -10.86 10.44 0.09
CA ASN A 111 -11.10 11.85 0.42
C ASN A 111 -10.43 12.82 -0.55
N ALA A 112 -9.29 12.44 -1.16
CA ALA A 112 -8.69 13.20 -2.25
C ALA A 112 -9.56 13.16 -3.51
N ILE A 113 -10.04 11.97 -3.93
CA ILE A 113 -10.93 11.82 -5.09
C ILE A 113 -12.25 12.58 -4.88
N LYS A 114 -12.80 12.52 -3.68
CA LYS A 114 -14.05 13.23 -3.33
C LYS A 114 -13.82 14.73 -3.09
N GLY A 115 -12.57 15.20 -3.09
CA GLY A 115 -12.24 16.58 -2.76
C GLY A 115 -12.71 17.01 -1.37
N THR A 116 -12.82 16.07 -0.42
CA THR A 116 -13.33 16.31 0.94
C THR A 116 -12.22 16.47 1.96
N PHE A 117 -10.97 16.21 1.57
CA PHE A 117 -9.79 16.52 2.38
C PHE A 117 -9.50 18.03 2.37
N HIS A 118 -10.26 18.76 3.18
CA HIS A 118 -10.07 20.19 3.43
C HIS A 118 -9.24 20.40 4.68
N PHE A 119 -8.30 21.34 4.61
CA PHE A 119 -7.41 21.68 5.72
C PHE A 119 -8.17 22.32 6.90
N ASP A 120 -9.33 22.91 6.63
CA ASP A 120 -10.10 23.73 7.59
C ASP A 120 -11.34 23.03 8.17
N ASP A 121 -11.79 21.91 7.57
CA ASP A 121 -12.91 21.11 8.07
C ASP A 121 -12.66 19.61 7.82
N ALA A 122 -11.97 18.98 8.77
CA ALA A 122 -11.72 17.54 8.73
C ALA A 122 -12.99 16.71 9.03
N GLN A 123 -14.07 17.30 9.57
CA GLN A 123 -15.25 16.53 10.03
C GLN A 123 -16.18 16.10 8.88
N SER A 124 -16.00 16.67 7.69
CA SER A 124 -16.79 16.38 6.49
C SER A 124 -16.09 15.40 5.53
N THR A 125 -15.50 14.33 6.06
CA THR A 125 -14.77 13.31 5.28
C THR A 125 -15.56 12.01 5.13
N TRP A 126 -15.26 11.25 4.09
CA TRP A 126 -15.78 9.90 3.88
C TRP A 126 -14.94 8.89 4.65
N GLY A 127 -15.59 7.87 5.21
CA GLY A 127 -14.89 6.66 5.65
C GLY A 127 -14.42 5.83 4.44
N ALA A 128 -13.41 5.00 4.66
CA ALA A 128 -12.96 3.99 3.71
C ALA A 128 -13.12 2.60 4.32
N LEU A 129 -13.57 1.65 3.49
CA LEU A 129 -13.62 0.23 3.80
C LEU A 129 -13.05 -0.51 2.59
N ASP A 130 -12.04 -1.33 2.83
CA ASP A 130 -11.36 -2.12 1.80
C ASP A 130 -11.41 -3.61 2.20
N MET A 131 -12.01 -4.44 1.34
CA MET A 131 -12.13 -5.89 1.55
C MET A 131 -11.22 -6.62 0.56
N GLY A 132 -10.00 -6.89 1.01
CA GLY A 132 -9.04 -7.68 0.26
C GLY A 132 -9.32 -9.18 0.31
N GLY A 133 -8.39 -9.97 -0.24
CA GLY A 133 -8.46 -11.43 -0.19
C GLY A 133 -8.26 -12.00 1.21
N ALA A 134 -7.24 -11.50 1.92
CA ALA A 134 -6.84 -12.02 3.22
C ALA A 134 -7.35 -11.20 4.41
N SER A 135 -7.67 -9.92 4.22
CA SER A 135 -8.07 -9.03 5.31
C SER A 135 -9.10 -8.01 4.86
N THR A 136 -9.80 -7.43 5.84
CA THR A 136 -10.65 -6.26 5.65
C THR A 136 -10.13 -5.10 6.49
N GLN A 137 -10.01 -3.92 5.88
CA GLN A 137 -9.51 -2.69 6.46
C GLN A 137 -10.62 -1.65 6.54
N MET A 138 -10.57 -0.79 7.56
CA MET A 138 -11.42 0.39 7.61
C MET A 138 -10.75 1.57 8.30
N ALA A 139 -11.03 2.77 7.80
CA ALA A 139 -10.60 4.01 8.43
C ALA A 139 -11.63 5.14 8.27
N PHE A 140 -11.83 5.92 9.34
CA PHE A 140 -12.73 7.08 9.35
C PHE A 140 -12.42 8.01 10.53
N ILE A 141 -12.94 9.25 10.51
CA ILE A 141 -12.88 10.15 11.66
C ILE A 141 -14.06 9.85 12.58
N PRO A 142 -13.83 9.43 13.83
CA PRO A 142 -14.91 9.16 14.77
C PRO A 142 -15.57 10.46 15.23
N LYS A 143 -16.90 10.48 15.32
CA LYS A 143 -17.67 11.64 15.83
C LYS A 143 -17.63 11.76 17.36
N ASP A 144 -17.49 10.63 18.06
CA ASP A 144 -17.44 10.57 19.51
C ASP A 144 -16.02 10.24 20.01
N ILE A 145 -15.55 11.06 20.95
CA ILE A 145 -14.17 11.13 21.46
C ILE A 145 -13.74 9.91 22.30
N SER A 146 -14.62 8.93 22.52
CA SER A 146 -14.37 7.80 23.42
C SER A 146 -13.60 6.64 22.78
N ILE A 147 -13.31 6.71 21.48
CA ILE A 147 -12.64 5.64 20.74
C ILE A 147 -11.12 5.87 20.78
N ILE A 148 -10.50 5.62 21.94
CA ILE A 148 -9.02 5.65 22.08
C ILE A 148 -8.40 4.40 21.43
N GLN A 149 -9.14 3.28 21.42
CA GLN A 149 -8.68 2.03 20.82
C GLN A 149 -8.67 2.15 19.29
N ASN A 150 -7.56 1.78 18.66
CA ASN A 150 -7.36 1.85 17.19
C ASN A 150 -7.21 3.28 16.63
N TYR A 151 -6.65 4.15 17.47
CA TYR A 151 -6.28 5.51 17.11
C TYR A 151 -5.04 5.55 16.22
N TYR A 152 -5.13 6.26 15.09
CA TYR A 152 -4.03 6.47 14.17
C TYR A 152 -3.79 7.98 13.96
N PRO A 153 -2.68 8.55 14.47
CA PRO A 153 -2.36 9.94 14.27
C PRO A 153 -1.84 10.17 12.84
N LEU A 154 -2.58 10.96 12.05
CA LEU A 154 -2.18 11.31 10.70
C LEU A 154 -1.78 12.78 10.63
N HIS A 155 -0.59 13.02 10.08
CA HIS A 155 -0.03 14.35 9.87
C HIS A 155 0.20 14.53 8.37
N VAL A 156 -0.56 15.42 7.73
CA VAL A 156 -0.40 15.73 6.30
C VAL A 156 -0.28 17.24 6.16
N SER A 157 0.95 17.70 5.87
CA SER A 157 1.29 19.12 5.85
C SER A 157 0.94 19.78 7.20
N TYR A 158 -0.01 20.72 7.23
CA TYR A 158 -0.47 21.39 8.46
C TYR A 158 -1.76 20.78 9.06
N VAL A 159 -2.31 19.69 8.50
CA VAL A 159 -3.50 19.02 9.06
C VAL A 159 -3.07 17.91 10.02
N HIS A 160 -3.69 17.95 11.20
CA HIS A 160 -3.64 16.89 12.19
C HIS A 160 -5.00 16.21 12.23
N VAL A 161 -5.07 14.95 11.80
CA VAL A 161 -6.32 14.17 11.81
C VAL A 161 -6.16 12.97 12.73
N HIS A 162 -7.21 12.69 13.48
CA HIS A 162 -7.32 11.50 14.29
C HIS A 162 -8.24 10.52 13.59
N LEU A 163 -7.66 9.46 13.05
CA LEU A 163 -8.40 8.41 12.39
C LEU A 163 -8.61 7.26 13.36
N TYR A 164 -9.83 6.72 13.37
CA TYR A 164 -10.00 5.32 13.68
C TYR A 164 -9.44 4.53 12.50
N SER A 165 -8.57 3.55 12.74
CA SER A 165 -8.02 2.67 11.71
C SER A 165 -7.88 1.26 12.24
N HIS A 166 -8.49 0.28 11.58
CA HIS A 166 -8.44 -1.11 12.02
C HIS A 166 -8.30 -2.08 10.84
N SER A 167 -7.56 -3.16 11.06
CA SER A 167 -7.41 -4.27 10.12
C SER A 167 -7.87 -5.59 10.73
N TYR A 168 -8.89 -6.19 10.14
CA TYR A 168 -9.36 -7.53 10.47
C TYR A 168 -8.65 -8.56 9.58
N LEU A 169 -7.57 -9.15 10.10
CA LEU A 169 -6.85 -10.23 9.40
C LEU A 169 -7.73 -11.49 9.32
N GLU A 170 -7.63 -12.23 8.23
CA GLU A 170 -8.43 -13.43 7.91
C GLU A 170 -9.95 -13.19 7.74
N PHE A 171 -10.36 -11.92 7.68
CA PHE A 171 -11.71 -11.48 7.32
C PHE A 171 -11.77 -10.88 5.91
N GLY A 172 -10.76 -11.13 5.08
CA GLY A 172 -10.88 -10.87 3.64
C GLY A 172 -11.81 -11.89 2.98
N TYR A 173 -12.34 -11.58 1.80
CA TYR A 173 -13.40 -12.39 1.18
C TYR A 173 -12.99 -13.85 0.98
N ARG A 174 -11.72 -14.11 0.59
CA ARG A 174 -11.20 -15.45 0.32
C ARG A 174 -11.04 -16.23 1.63
N ASP A 175 -10.42 -15.63 2.62
CA ASP A 175 -10.10 -16.31 3.88
C ASP A 175 -11.35 -16.50 4.74
N ALA A 176 -12.28 -15.54 4.72
CA ALA A 176 -13.61 -15.69 5.31
C ALA A 176 -14.40 -16.83 4.66
N PHE A 177 -14.36 -16.94 3.32
CA PHE A 177 -14.98 -18.06 2.61
C PHE A 177 -14.36 -19.41 3.00
N LEU A 178 -13.02 -19.50 3.05
CA LEU A 178 -12.32 -20.72 3.46
C LEU A 178 -12.62 -21.15 4.91
N ARG A 179 -12.92 -20.19 5.80
CA ARG A 179 -13.32 -20.48 7.18
C ARG A 179 -14.73 -21.04 7.28
N LEU A 180 -15.67 -20.51 6.50
CA LEU A 180 -17.06 -20.98 6.48
C LEU A 180 -17.19 -22.35 5.79
N ALA A 181 -16.26 -22.69 4.91
CA ALA A 181 -16.22 -23.96 4.20
C ALA A 181 -15.58 -25.12 5.00
N ARG A 182 -15.17 -24.87 6.25
CA ARG A 182 -14.67 -25.89 7.19
C ARG A 182 -15.77 -26.26 8.18
#